data_AF-W4S0G3-F1
#
_entry.id   AF-W4S0G3-F1
#
_cell.length_a   1.000
_cell.length_b   1.000
_cell.length_c   1.000
_cell.angle_alpha   90.00
_cell.angle_beta   90.00
_cell.angle_gamma   90.00
#
_symmetry.space_group_name_H-M   'P 1'
#
loop_
_entity.id
_entity.type
_entity.pdbx_description
1 polymer ?
#
loop_
_entity_poly.entity_id
_entity_poly.type
_entity_poly.pdbx_seq_one_letter_code
_entity_poly.pdbx_strand_id
1 'polypeptide(L)'
;MVRDTPHAGRLALVLDITDFEALEQFITRWMLAAGVALIGINLLMGTYAMARLVRPLVELARDIGALRPERRAQRIAVGPQGSAELYVIADALNDYLDRNGQFVERERAFIDSASHELRTPLAVIGNAAELALEQPGTPPAVRHQLERIAQTSAAVEQLITLLLVLAKDPGRLTRSSDTLRLDQLHLCATRSRTATAASSASRYRHQVWCALPTRATA
;
A
#
# COMPACT_ATOMS: atom_id res chain seq x y z
N MET A 1 -12.22 59.30 -64.86
CA MET A 1 -11.26 60.17 -65.58
C MET A 1 -12.01 60.84 -66.72
N VAL A 2 -12.03 62.17 -66.79
CA VAL A 2 -12.79 62.92 -67.81
C VAL A 2 -11.80 63.50 -68.81
N ARG A 3 -11.99 63.23 -70.10
CA ARG A 3 -11.13 63.74 -71.17
C ARG A 3 -12.01 64.48 -72.16
N ASP A 4 -11.71 65.77 -72.39
CA ASP A 4 -12.43 66.58 -73.38
C ASP A 4 -11.89 66.26 -74.78
N THR A 5 -12.79 65.88 -75.69
CA THR A 5 -12.46 65.58 -77.10
C THR A 5 -13.09 66.65 -78.00
N PRO A 6 -12.30 67.33 -78.87
CA PRO A 6 -12.72 68.55 -79.56
C PRO A 6 -13.87 68.35 -80.57
N HIS A 7 -14.19 67.11 -80.95
CA HIS A 7 -15.26 66.81 -81.92
C HIS A 7 -16.42 65.98 -81.35
N ALA A 8 -16.35 65.55 -80.08
CA ALA A 8 -17.31 64.61 -79.50
C ALA A 8 -17.87 65.03 -78.12
N GLY A 9 -17.50 66.22 -77.62
CA GLY A 9 -17.94 66.69 -76.30
C GLY A 9 -17.20 66.02 -75.13
N ARG A 10 -17.73 66.22 -73.92
CA ARG A 10 -17.11 65.79 -72.64
C ARG A 10 -17.50 64.36 -72.31
N LEU A 11 -16.57 63.42 -72.44
CA LEU A 11 -16.76 62.00 -72.13
C LEU A 11 -16.27 61.70 -70.71
N ALA A 12 -17.17 61.20 -69.86
CA ALA A 12 -16.87 60.76 -68.50
C ALA A 12 -16.99 59.24 -68.43
N LEU A 13 -15.88 58.58 -68.07
CA LEU A 13 -15.86 57.14 -67.82
C LEU A 13 -16.13 56.90 -66.33
N VAL A 14 -17.33 56.41 -66.03
CA VAL A 14 -17.76 55.99 -64.70
C VAL A 14 -17.47 54.49 -64.61
N LEU A 15 -16.40 54.13 -63.90
CA LEU A 15 -16.16 52.75 -63.50
C LEU A 15 -16.99 52.48 -62.27
N ASP A 16 -17.78 51.41 -62.31
CA ASP A 16 -18.51 50.93 -61.14
C ASP A 16 -17.50 50.28 -60.18
N ILE A 17 -17.24 50.95 -59.05
CA ILE A 17 -16.27 50.49 -58.03
C ILE A 17 -16.97 49.57 -57.00
N THR A 18 -18.30 49.44 -57.08
CA THR A 18 -19.12 48.65 -56.15
C THR A 18 -18.74 47.17 -56.17
N ASP A 19 -18.34 46.65 -57.34
CA ASP A 19 -17.86 45.26 -57.50
C ASP A 19 -16.53 45.00 -56.76
N PHE A 20 -15.68 46.02 -56.65
CA PHE A 20 -14.40 45.93 -55.92
C PHE A 20 -14.62 45.85 -54.41
N GLU A 21 -15.53 46.67 -53.87
CA GLU A 21 -15.87 46.67 -52.44
C GLU A 21 -16.51 45.34 -52.00
N ALA A 22 -17.39 44.76 -52.84
CA ALA A 22 -18.02 43.48 -52.57
C ALA A 22 -16.98 42.33 -52.55
N LEU A 23 -16.00 42.36 -53.46
CA LEU A 23 -14.92 41.38 -53.53
C LEU A 23 -13.99 41.48 -52.31
N GLU A 24 -13.60 42.68 -51.90
CA GLU A 24 -12.76 42.90 -50.70
C GLU A 24 -13.46 42.40 -49.42
N GLN A 25 -14.75 42.68 -49.26
CA GLN A 25 -15.53 42.19 -48.12
C GLN A 25 -15.70 40.67 -48.14
N PHE A 26 -15.82 40.06 -49.33
CA PHE A 26 -15.89 38.61 -49.48
C PHE A 26 -14.56 37.96 -49.06
N ILE A 27 -13.43 38.44 -49.60
CA ILE A 27 -12.09 37.93 -49.28
C ILE A 27 -11.80 38.10 -47.79
N THR A 28 -12.09 39.27 -47.21
CA THR A 28 -11.84 39.55 -45.78
C THR A 28 -12.65 38.62 -44.88
N ARG A 29 -13.95 38.39 -45.19
CA ARG A 29 -14.78 37.45 -44.40
C ARG A 29 -14.27 36.02 -44.48
N TRP A 30 -13.90 35.53 -45.66
CA TRP A 30 -13.36 34.18 -45.80
C TRP A 30 -11.98 34.03 -45.16
N MET A 31 -11.13 35.05 -45.24
CA MET A 31 -9.83 35.08 -44.56
C MET A 31 -10.01 35.01 -43.04
N LEU A 32 -10.94 35.79 -42.47
CA LEU A 32 -11.28 35.74 -41.05
C LEU A 32 -11.86 34.38 -40.66
N ALA A 33 -12.79 33.84 -41.46
CA ALA A 33 -13.39 32.53 -41.22
C ALA A 33 -12.33 31.42 -41.24
N ALA A 34 -11.39 31.45 -42.20
CA ALA A 34 -10.28 30.53 -42.29
C ALA A 34 -9.33 30.66 -41.08
N GLY A 35 -9.03 31.90 -40.64
CA GLY A 35 -8.23 32.16 -39.44
C GLY A 35 -8.87 31.58 -38.18
N VAL A 36 -10.17 31.81 -37.98
CA VAL A 36 -10.92 31.25 -36.84
C VAL A 36 -10.97 29.72 -36.91
N ALA A 37 -11.21 29.15 -38.09
CA ALA A 37 -11.21 27.70 -38.28
C ALA A 37 -9.84 27.09 -37.95
N LEU A 38 -8.75 27.73 -38.38
CA LEU A 38 -7.39 27.28 -38.09
C LEU A 38 -7.08 27.30 -36.59
N ILE A 39 -7.49 28.36 -35.88
CA ILE A 39 -7.35 28.44 -34.42
C ILE A 39 -8.15 27.33 -33.73
N GLY A 40 -9.39 27.12 -34.15
CA GLY A 40 -10.25 26.06 -33.62
C GLY A 40 -9.65 24.65 -33.81
N ILE A 41 -9.12 24.36 -34.99
CA ILE A 41 -8.46 23.09 -35.30
C ILE A 41 -7.21 22.90 -34.45
N ASN A 42 -6.36 23.93 -34.32
CA ASN A 42 -5.16 23.85 -33.49
C ASN A 42 -5.49 23.63 -32.01
N LEU A 43 -6.52 24.29 -31.48
CA LEU A 43 -6.95 24.09 -30.10
C LEU A 43 -7.47 22.67 -29.88
N LEU A 44 -8.28 22.16 -30.81
CA LEU A 44 -8.82 20.80 -30.74
C LEU A 44 -7.70 19.74 -30.82
N MET A 45 -6.78 19.88 -31.78
CA MET A 45 -5.62 18.99 -31.90
C MET A 45 -4.70 19.08 -30.67
N GLY A 46 -4.41 20.29 -30.19
CA GLY A 46 -3.53 20.50 -29.04
C GLY A 46 -4.09 19.88 -27.77
N THR A 47 -5.37 20.10 -27.48
CA THR A 47 -6.05 19.50 -26.33
C THR A 47 -6.13 17.97 -26.42
N TYR A 48 -6.45 17.43 -27.60
CA TYR A 48 -6.48 15.98 -27.82
C TYR A 48 -5.09 15.34 -27.65
N ALA A 49 -4.05 15.93 -28.24
CA ALA A 49 -2.69 15.45 -28.14
C ALA A 49 -2.18 15.49 -26.69
N MET A 50 -2.42 16.58 -25.98
CA MET A 50 -2.01 16.72 -24.57
C MET A 50 -2.73 15.71 -23.67
N ALA A 51 -4.04 15.53 -23.85
CA ALA A 51 -4.79 14.53 -23.10
C ALA A 51 -4.25 13.11 -23.36
N ARG A 52 -3.88 12.80 -24.60
CA ARG A 52 -3.33 11.49 -24.97
C ARG A 52 -1.94 11.24 -24.39
N LEU A 53 -1.11 12.27 -24.26
CA LEU A 53 0.24 12.16 -23.68
C LEU A 53 0.22 12.06 -22.14
N VAL A 54 -0.64 12.84 -21.47
CA VAL A 54 -0.68 12.91 -20.00
C VAL A 54 -1.46 11.76 -19.39
N ARG A 55 -2.52 11.27 -20.05
CA ARG A 55 -3.35 10.18 -19.53
C ARG A 55 -2.58 8.93 -19.11
N PRO A 56 -1.66 8.34 -19.92
CA PRO A 56 -0.93 7.14 -19.51
C PRO A 56 0.02 7.39 -18.32
N LEU A 57 0.53 8.62 -18.15
CA LEU A 57 1.31 9.00 -16.97
C LEU A 57 0.44 8.99 -15.70
N VAL A 58 -0.78 9.52 -15.78
CA VAL A 58 -1.73 9.54 -14.66
C VAL A 58 -2.19 8.13 -14.30
N GLU A 59 -2.42 7.28 -15.30
CA GLU A 59 -2.75 5.86 -15.08
C GLU A 59 -1.60 5.14 -14.38
N LEU A 60 -0.36 5.30 -14.85
CA LEU A 60 0.82 4.73 -14.20
C LEU A 60 0.98 5.24 -12.75
N ALA A 61 0.83 6.54 -12.51
CA ALA A 61 0.91 7.12 -11.18
C ALA A 61 -0.19 6.59 -10.24
N ARG A 62 -1.40 6.36 -10.75
CA ARG A 62 -2.50 5.76 -10.00
C ARG A 62 -2.18 4.31 -9.64
N ASP A 63 -1.64 3.54 -10.58
CA ASP A 63 -1.25 2.15 -10.35
C ASP A 63 -0.17 2.07 -9.27
N ILE A 64 0.82 2.97 -9.33
CA ILE A 64 1.86 3.13 -8.29
C ILE A 64 1.23 3.46 -6.94
N GLY A 65 0.31 4.42 -6.88
CA GLY A 65 -0.38 4.82 -5.65
C GLY A 65 -1.31 3.74 -5.08
N ALA A 66 -1.72 2.76 -5.90
CA ALA A 66 -2.55 1.65 -5.48
C ALA A 66 -1.75 0.49 -4.88
N LEU A 67 -0.41 0.50 -4.94
CA LEU A 67 0.41 -0.53 -4.32
C LEU A 67 0.19 -0.56 -2.81
N ARG A 68 0.02 -1.78 -2.29
CA ARG A 68 -0.20 -2.04 -0.87
C ARG A 68 0.98 -2.83 -0.29
N PRO A 69 1.66 -2.36 0.77
CA PRO A 69 2.81 -3.07 1.35
C PRO A 69 2.51 -4.52 1.76
N GLU A 70 1.25 -4.83 2.05
CA GLU A 70 0.80 -6.14 2.54
C GLU A 70 0.63 -7.17 1.41
N ARG A 71 0.47 -6.72 0.16
CA ARG A 71 0.27 -7.60 -1.00
C ARG A 71 1.61 -7.99 -1.61
N ARG A 72 1.88 -9.30 -1.66
CA ARG A 72 3.07 -9.86 -2.31
C ARG A 72 2.93 -9.87 -3.83
N ALA A 73 4.07 -9.83 -4.52
CA ALA A 73 4.20 -10.00 -5.96
C ALA A 73 3.32 -9.05 -6.80
N GLN A 74 3.17 -7.80 -6.34
CA GLN A 74 2.54 -6.77 -7.14
C GLN A 74 3.48 -6.35 -8.26
N ARG A 75 2.91 -6.17 -9.46
CA ARG A 75 3.63 -5.66 -10.62
C ARG A 75 2.82 -4.58 -11.30
N ILE A 76 3.56 -3.63 -11.86
CA ILE A 76 3.01 -2.52 -12.63
C ILE A 76 3.13 -2.89 -14.10
N ALA A 77 2.01 -2.80 -14.81
CA ALA A 77 1.93 -3.10 -16.23
C ALA A 77 1.54 -1.82 -16.99
N VAL A 78 2.32 -1.47 -18.01
CA VAL A 78 2.00 -0.35 -18.89
C VAL A 78 1.08 -0.85 -20.00
N GLY A 79 0.01 -0.12 -20.29
CA GLY A 79 -0.91 -0.47 -21.37
C GLY A 79 -0.27 -0.36 -22.76
N PRO A 80 -0.89 -0.93 -23.81
CA PRO A 80 -0.35 -0.95 -25.18
C PRO A 80 -0.21 0.45 -25.81
N GLN A 81 -0.79 1.48 -25.20
CA GLN A 81 -0.72 2.87 -25.65
C GLN A 81 0.39 3.66 -24.94
N GLY A 82 1.10 3.05 -23.99
CA GLY A 82 2.20 3.68 -23.27
C GLY A 82 3.42 3.89 -24.16
N SER A 83 4.13 4.99 -23.94
CA SER A 83 5.39 5.25 -24.62
C SER A 83 6.51 4.33 -24.10
N ALA A 84 7.58 4.17 -24.87
CA ALA A 84 8.70 3.31 -24.49
C ALA A 84 9.35 3.73 -23.16
N GLU A 85 9.36 5.03 -22.86
CA GLU A 85 9.88 5.59 -21.61
C GLU A 85 9.06 5.12 -20.40
N LEU A 86 7.74 4.95 -20.54
CA LEU A 86 6.90 4.44 -19.46
C LEU A 86 7.20 2.97 -19.16
N TYR A 87 7.48 2.17 -20.19
CA TYR A 87 7.91 0.78 -19.99
C TYR A 87 9.23 0.71 -19.21
N VAL A 88 10.21 1.57 -19.55
CA VAL A 88 11.48 1.65 -18.82
C VAL A 88 11.27 2.00 -17.34
N ILE A 89 10.40 2.97 -17.05
CA ILE A 89 10.06 3.36 -15.66
C ILE A 89 9.38 2.20 -14.93
N ALA A 90 8.40 1.55 -15.57
CA ALA A 90 7.68 0.43 -14.98
C ALA A 90 8.60 -0.75 -14.70
N ASP A 91 9.52 -1.09 -15.61
CA ASP A 91 10.51 -2.15 -15.42
C ASP A 91 11.48 -1.84 -14.28
N ALA A 92 12.01 -0.60 -14.22
CA ALA A 92 12.87 -0.18 -13.12
C ALA A 92 12.15 -0.25 -11.76
N LEU A 93 10.87 0.13 -11.72
CA LEU A 93 10.08 0.05 -10.50
C LEU A 93 9.73 -1.40 -10.13
N ASN A 94 9.43 -2.25 -11.10
CA ASN A 94 9.23 -3.68 -10.88
C ASN A 94 10.49 -4.36 -10.34
N ASP A 95 11.67 -4.04 -10.87
CA ASP A 95 12.96 -4.52 -10.34
C ASP A 95 13.20 -4.02 -8.91
N TYR A 96 12.87 -2.76 -8.61
CA TYR A 96 12.89 -2.24 -7.23
C TYR A 96 11.94 -3.02 -6.30
N LEU A 97 10.71 -3.31 -6.74
CA LEU A 97 9.74 -4.09 -5.97
C LEU A 97 10.23 -5.52 -5.72
N ASP A 98 10.84 -6.16 -6.72
CA ASP A 98 11.41 -7.51 -6.60
C ASP A 98 12.57 -7.51 -5.59
N ARG A 99 13.49 -6.53 -5.66
CA ARG A 99 14.59 -6.38 -4.69
C ARG A 99 14.08 -6.09 -3.27
N ASN A 100 13.05 -5.25 -3.13
CA ASN A 100 12.42 -4.97 -1.85
C ASN A 100 11.77 -6.23 -1.26
N GLY A 101 11.04 -6.99 -2.08
CA GLY A 101 10.46 -8.27 -1.68
C GLY A 101 11.51 -9.27 -1.20
N GLN A 102 12.63 -9.39 -1.91
CA GLN A 102 13.76 -10.23 -1.50
C GLN A 102 14.43 -9.75 -0.20
N PHE A 103 14.49 -8.44 0.03
CA PHE A 103 15.00 -7.87 1.28
C PHE A 103 14.09 -8.22 2.46
N VAL A 104 12.78 -8.00 2.32
CA VAL A 104 11.78 -8.33 3.34
C VAL A 104 11.77 -9.82 3.67
N GLU A 105 11.88 -10.69 2.67
CA GLU A 105 11.89 -12.14 2.89
C GLU A 105 13.15 -12.59 3.64
N ARG A 106 14.31 -12.01 3.32
CA ARG A 106 15.55 -12.27 4.06
C ARG A 106 15.46 -11.80 5.51
N GLU A 107 14.89 -10.62 5.76
CA GLU A 107 14.69 -10.12 7.11
C GLU A 107 13.77 -11.05 7.93
N ARG A 108 12.68 -11.53 7.34
CA ARG A 108 11.79 -12.51 7.98
C ARG A 108 12.51 -13.82 8.31
N ALA A 109 13.31 -14.34 7.38
CA ALA A 109 14.10 -15.55 7.59
C ALA A 109 15.16 -15.36 8.68
N PHE A 110 15.82 -14.21 8.71
CA PHE A 110 16.79 -13.85 9.75
C PHE A 110 16.13 -13.77 11.13
N ILE A 111 15.00 -13.07 11.24
CA ILE A 111 14.22 -12.96 12.47
C ILE A 111 13.80 -14.35 12.97
N ASP A 112 13.32 -15.22 12.07
CA ASP A 112 12.94 -16.59 12.42
C ASP A 112 14.14 -17.41 12.93
N SER A 113 15.26 -17.35 12.23
CA SER A 113 16.49 -18.04 12.66
C SER A 113 16.97 -17.51 14.00
N ALA A 114 17.04 -16.20 14.20
CA ALA A 114 17.45 -15.58 15.46
C ALA A 114 16.55 -16.00 16.63
N SER A 115 15.24 -16.16 16.39
CA SER A 115 14.29 -16.66 17.38
C SER A 115 14.68 -18.03 17.91
N HIS A 116 15.00 -18.94 16.98
CA HIS A 116 15.36 -20.32 17.29
C HIS A 116 16.71 -20.37 18.01
N GLU A 117 17.70 -19.61 17.51
CA GLU A 117 19.03 -19.54 18.11
C GLU A 117 19.03 -18.88 19.48
N LEU A 118 18.07 -17.99 19.80
CA LEU A 118 17.94 -17.38 21.13
C LEU A 118 17.13 -18.25 22.12
N ARG A 119 16.13 -19.00 21.65
CA ARG A 119 15.32 -19.86 22.53
C ARG A 119 16.15 -20.99 23.12
N THR A 120 17.04 -21.60 22.34
CA THR A 120 17.90 -22.71 22.78
C THR A 120 18.76 -22.37 24.00
N PRO A 121 19.60 -21.31 23.99
CA PRO A 121 20.42 -20.95 25.15
C PRO A 121 19.57 -20.50 26.36
N LEU A 122 18.42 -19.84 26.15
CA LEU A 122 17.50 -19.50 27.24
C LEU A 122 16.91 -20.74 27.91
N ALA A 123 16.50 -21.74 27.12
CA ALA A 123 16.02 -23.01 27.64
C ALA A 123 17.11 -23.76 28.42
N VAL A 124 18.36 -23.73 27.95
CA VAL A 124 19.50 -24.32 28.67
C VAL A 124 19.72 -23.63 30.03
N ILE A 125 19.72 -22.29 30.07
CA ILE A 125 19.88 -21.52 31.32
C ILE A 125 18.72 -21.78 32.29
N GLY A 126 17.48 -21.77 31.79
CA GLY A 126 16.29 -22.09 32.57
C GLY A 126 16.34 -23.49 33.16
N ASN A 127 16.59 -24.50 32.32
CA ASN A 127 16.69 -25.91 32.74
C ASN A 127 17.83 -26.13 33.74
N ALA A 128 18.99 -25.48 33.55
CA ALA A 128 20.10 -25.59 34.49
C ALA A 128 19.75 -25.00 35.86
N ALA A 129 19.02 -23.87 35.88
CA ALA A 129 18.53 -23.27 37.12
C ALA A 129 17.47 -24.15 37.80
N GLU A 130 16.55 -24.75 37.04
CA GLU A 130 15.54 -25.69 37.55
C GLU A 130 16.19 -26.96 38.12
N LEU A 131 17.13 -27.59 37.40
CA LEU A 131 17.87 -28.75 37.92
C LEU A 131 18.65 -28.42 39.21
N ALA A 132 19.24 -27.23 39.30
CA ALA A 132 19.96 -26.80 40.50
C ALA A 132 19.01 -26.59 41.70
N LEU A 133 17.75 -26.18 41.47
CA LEU A 133 16.72 -26.07 42.50
C LEU A 133 16.28 -27.43 43.05
N GLU A 134 16.38 -28.49 42.25
CA GLU A 134 16.06 -29.87 42.67
C GLU A 134 17.16 -30.51 43.53
N GLN A 135 18.37 -29.95 43.57
CA GLN A 135 19.48 -30.51 44.35
C GLN A 135 19.26 -30.33 45.87
N PRO A 136 19.35 -31.41 46.67
CA PRO A 136 19.25 -31.33 48.12
C PRO A 136 20.47 -30.62 48.73
N GLY A 137 20.22 -29.74 49.71
CA GLY A 137 21.28 -29.01 50.43
C GLY A 137 21.61 -27.61 49.89
N THR A 138 20.87 -27.12 48.89
CA THR A 138 21.03 -25.76 48.35
C THR A 138 20.71 -24.69 49.41
N PRO A 139 21.64 -23.76 49.73
CA PRO A 139 21.39 -22.69 50.70
C PRO A 139 20.22 -21.79 50.28
N PRO A 140 19.40 -21.28 51.22
CA PRO A 140 18.21 -20.49 50.91
C PRO A 140 18.51 -19.21 50.09
N ALA A 141 19.67 -18.58 50.31
CA ALA A 141 20.11 -17.42 49.52
C ALA A 141 20.40 -17.78 48.04
N VAL A 142 20.99 -18.95 47.79
CA VAL A 142 21.28 -19.46 46.44
C VAL A 142 20.00 -19.90 45.74
N ARG A 143 19.09 -20.55 46.48
CA ARG A 143 17.77 -20.96 45.98
C ARG A 143 16.99 -19.76 45.42
N HIS A 144 16.94 -18.66 46.17
CA HIS A 144 16.26 -17.44 45.72
C HIS A 144 16.88 -16.84 44.44
N GLN A 145 18.20 -16.94 44.28
CA GLN A 145 18.87 -16.51 43.04
C GLN A 145 18.52 -17.41 41.86
N LEU A 146 18.51 -18.73 42.05
CA LEU A 146 18.14 -19.70 41.01
C LEU A 146 16.68 -19.54 40.57
N GLU A 147 15.74 -19.33 41.52
CA GLU A 147 14.34 -19.04 41.21
C GLU A 147 14.20 -17.77 40.36
N ARG A 148 14.96 -16.71 40.68
CA ARG A 148 14.99 -15.49 39.85
C ARG A 148 15.54 -15.75 38.44
N ILE A 149 16.58 -16.56 38.30
CA ILE A 149 17.15 -16.91 36.98
C ILE A 149 16.14 -17.68 36.14
N ALA A 150 15.48 -18.68 36.72
CA ALA A 150 14.45 -19.47 36.03
C ALA A 150 13.28 -18.56 35.57
N GLN A 151 12.75 -17.73 36.48
CA GLN A 151 11.67 -16.79 36.15
C GLN A 151 12.07 -15.78 35.08
N THR A 152 13.28 -15.22 35.14
CA THR A 152 13.77 -14.24 34.17
C THR A 152 13.96 -14.89 32.79
N SER A 153 14.49 -16.12 32.74
CA SER A 153 14.68 -16.84 31.48
C SER A 153 13.34 -17.11 30.79
N ALA A 154 12.33 -17.56 31.55
CA ALA A 154 10.98 -17.76 31.04
C ALA A 154 10.32 -16.45 30.56
N ALA A 155 10.50 -15.34 31.30
CA ALA A 155 9.96 -14.04 30.92
C ALA A 155 10.59 -13.51 29.61
N VAL A 156 11.91 -13.67 29.44
CA VAL A 156 12.61 -13.26 28.21
C VAL A 156 12.19 -14.11 27.03
N GLU A 157 12.01 -15.43 27.21
CA GLU A 157 11.51 -16.31 26.15
C GLU A 157 10.10 -15.89 25.67
N GLN A 158 9.21 -15.55 26.61
CA GLN A 158 7.87 -15.05 26.29
C GLN A 158 7.93 -13.71 25.54
N LEU A 159 8.79 -12.79 25.98
CA LEU A 159 8.96 -11.48 25.33
C LEU A 159 9.48 -11.65 23.90
N ILE A 160 10.50 -12.48 23.69
CA ILE A 160 11.02 -12.79 22.35
C ILE A 160 9.89 -13.36 21.49
N THR A 161 9.14 -14.34 21.99
CA THR A 161 8.01 -14.92 21.26
C THR A 161 6.98 -13.86 20.83
N LEU A 162 6.64 -12.92 21.70
CA LEU A 162 5.70 -11.83 21.40
C LEU A 162 6.25 -10.87 20.33
N LEU A 163 7.51 -10.44 20.47
CA LEU A 163 8.17 -9.53 19.52
C LEU A 163 8.26 -10.14 18.12
N LEU A 164 8.50 -11.45 18.02
CA LEU A 164 8.58 -12.17 16.76
C LEU A 164 7.23 -12.32 16.06
N VAL A 165 6.17 -12.56 16.83
CA VAL A 165 4.80 -12.57 16.30
C VAL A 165 4.47 -11.21 15.69
N LEU A 166 4.86 -10.11 16.36
CA LEU A 166 4.66 -8.75 15.86
C LEU A 166 5.47 -8.46 14.60
N ALA A 167 6.75 -8.85 14.58
CA ALA A 167 7.64 -8.60 13.45
C ALA A 167 7.23 -9.36 12.17
N LYS A 168 6.69 -10.58 12.30
CA LYS A 168 6.28 -11.41 11.16
C LYS A 168 4.96 -10.95 10.52
N ASP A 169 3.99 -10.54 11.32
CA ASP A 169 2.65 -10.18 10.84
C ASP A 169 2.06 -9.02 11.67
N PRO A 170 2.47 -7.76 11.39
CA PRO A 170 1.93 -6.59 12.07
C PRO A 170 0.41 -6.45 11.88
N GLY A 171 -0.14 -6.96 10.78
CA GLY A 171 -1.58 -6.98 10.51
C GLY A 171 -2.35 -8.04 11.30
N ARG A 172 -1.67 -9.04 11.87
CA ARG A 172 -2.31 -10.08 12.70
C ARG A 172 -2.88 -9.51 13.98
N LEU A 173 -2.24 -8.51 14.58
CA LEU A 173 -2.77 -7.85 15.78
C LEU A 173 -4.00 -7.02 15.45
N THR A 174 -4.00 -6.27 14.35
CA THR A 174 -5.18 -5.54 13.88
C THR A 174 -6.35 -6.50 13.66
N ARG A 175 -6.11 -7.62 12.94
CA ARG A 175 -7.13 -8.64 12.69
C ARG A 175 -7.58 -9.39 13.94
N SER A 176 -6.69 -9.60 14.91
CA SER A 176 -7.01 -10.21 16.21
C SER A 176 -7.77 -9.25 17.14
N SER A 177 -7.72 -7.95 16.88
CA SER A 177 -8.40 -6.91 17.66
C SER A 177 -9.83 -6.67 17.19
N ASP A 178 -10.15 -7.05 15.95
CA ASP A 178 -11.41 -6.66 15.28
C ASP A 178 -12.66 -7.46 15.70
N THR A 179 -12.56 -8.55 16.47
CA THR A 179 -13.75 -9.25 16.98
C THR A 179 -13.53 -9.90 18.34
N LEU A 180 -13.23 -9.10 19.36
CA LEU A 180 -13.65 -9.47 20.72
C LEU A 180 -14.93 -8.70 21.01
N ARG A 181 -16.09 -9.34 20.75
CA ARG A 181 -17.37 -8.78 21.22
C ARG A 181 -17.25 -8.65 22.75
N LEU A 182 -17.47 -7.43 23.23
CA LEU A 182 -17.47 -7.11 24.66
C LEU A 182 -18.41 -8.03 25.45
N ASP A 183 -19.46 -8.57 24.82
CA ASP A 183 -20.41 -9.52 25.42
C ASP A 183 -19.77 -10.81 25.98
N GLN A 184 -18.63 -11.25 25.45
CA GLN A 184 -17.93 -12.46 25.88
C GLN A 184 -16.92 -12.21 27.02
N LEU A 185 -16.47 -10.97 27.20
CA LEU A 185 -15.55 -10.60 28.28
C LEU A 185 -16.23 -10.64 29.66
N HIS A 186 -17.53 -10.35 29.72
CA HIS A 186 -18.31 -10.38 30.96
C HIS A 186 -18.42 -11.79 31.55
N LEU A 187 -18.59 -12.81 30.69
CA LEU A 187 -18.72 -14.22 31.06
C LEU A 187 -17.40 -14.85 31.49
N CYS A 188 -16.27 -14.42 30.94
CA CYS A 188 -14.96 -14.94 31.32
C CYS A 188 -14.48 -14.36 32.66
N ALA A 189 -14.70 -13.06 32.89
CA ALA A 189 -14.30 -12.38 34.14
C ALA A 189 -15.15 -12.78 35.36
N THR A 190 -16.40 -13.20 35.18
CA THR A 190 -17.24 -13.70 36.28
C THR A 190 -16.93 -15.15 36.65
N ARG A 191 -16.46 -15.99 35.71
CA ARG A 191 -16.11 -17.39 35.97
C ARG A 191 -14.77 -17.57 36.72
N SER A 192 -13.80 -16.68 36.51
CA SER A 192 -12.54 -16.73 37.26
C SER A 192 -12.70 -16.30 38.73
N ARG A 193 -13.69 -15.45 39.04
CA ARG A 193 -14.02 -15.06 40.43
C ARG A 193 -14.72 -16.15 41.24
N THR A 194 -15.43 -17.09 40.61
CA THR A 194 -16.09 -18.19 41.33
C THR A 194 -15.19 -19.42 41.48
N ALA A 195 -14.11 -19.54 40.71
CA ALA A 195 -13.12 -20.61 40.87
C ALA A 195 -12.24 -20.43 42.12
N THR A 196 -11.95 -19.19 42.55
CA THR A 196 -11.15 -18.92 43.75
C THR A 196 -11.92 -19.10 45.07
N ALA A 197 -13.25 -19.24 45.02
CA ALA A 197 -14.08 -19.45 46.21
C ALA A 197 -14.42 -20.93 46.48
N ALA A 198 -14.05 -21.85 45.57
CA ALA A 198 -14.46 -23.26 45.63
C ALA A 198 -13.28 -24.27 45.60
N SER A 199 -12.09 -23.90 46.08
CA SER A 199 -10.98 -24.86 46.26
C SER A 199 -10.55 -24.99 47.73
N SER A 200 -11.46 -25.46 48.57
CA SER A 200 -11.13 -26.12 49.84
C SER A 200 -11.53 -27.60 49.83
N ALA A 201 -11.34 -28.30 48.72
CA ALA A 201 -11.35 -29.77 48.75
C ALA A 201 -10.67 -30.38 47.52
N SER A 202 -9.69 -31.24 47.81
CA SER A 202 -9.38 -32.45 47.04
C SER A 202 -8.74 -32.33 45.65
N ARG A 203 -7.42 -32.57 45.64
CA ARG A 203 -6.76 -33.74 45.02
C ARG A 203 -6.93 -33.93 43.49
N TYR A 204 -5.81 -33.80 42.77
CA TYR A 204 -5.44 -34.49 41.52
C TYR A 204 -6.40 -34.40 40.31
N ARG A 205 -5.94 -33.74 39.24
CA ARG A 205 -5.50 -34.36 37.97
C ARG A 205 -5.65 -33.36 36.82
N HIS A 206 -4.52 -33.04 36.20
CA HIS A 206 -4.43 -32.30 34.94
C HIS A 206 -5.33 -32.92 33.87
N GLN A 207 -6.12 -32.08 33.20
CA GLN A 207 -6.44 -32.08 31.76
C GLN A 207 -7.84 -31.51 31.55
N VAL A 208 -7.92 -30.25 31.15
CA VAL A 208 -9.00 -29.80 30.26
C VAL A 208 -8.36 -28.94 29.18
N TRP A 209 -8.10 -29.60 28.06
CA TRP A 209 -7.93 -28.97 26.76
C TRP A 209 -9.14 -28.06 26.49
N CYS A 210 -8.89 -26.79 26.17
CA CYS A 210 -9.90 -25.92 25.57
C CYS A 210 -10.28 -26.47 24.19
N ALA A 211 -11.40 -27.20 24.12
CA ALA A 211 -12.04 -27.55 22.85
C ALA A 211 -12.66 -26.28 22.24
N LEU A 212 -12.08 -25.79 21.15
CA LEU A 212 -12.75 -24.86 20.24
C LEU A 212 -13.89 -25.59 19.52
N PRO A 213 -15.10 -25.01 19.40
CA PRO A 213 -16.14 -25.59 18.55
C PRO A 213 -15.78 -25.38 17.07
N THR A 214 -15.47 -26.48 16.38
CA THR A 214 -15.51 -26.55 14.91
C THR A 214 -16.96 -26.38 14.45
N ARG A 215 -17.30 -25.25 13.82
CA ARG A 215 -18.54 -25.14 13.05
C ARG A 215 -18.30 -25.61 11.62
N ALA A 216 -18.99 -26.68 11.27
CA ALA A 216 -19.23 -27.14 9.92
C ALA A 216 -20.01 -26.07 9.13
N THR A 217 -19.58 -25.80 7.90
CA THR A 217 -20.37 -25.09 6.89
C THR A 217 -20.80 -26.10 5.84
N ALA A 218 -22.12 -26.22 5.66
CA ALA A 218 -22.75 -26.74 4.45
C ALA A 218 -22.66 -25.70 3.32
#